data_AF-A0AA35TRZ3-F1
#
_entry.id   AF-A0AA35TRZ3-F1
#
_cell.length_a   1.000
_cell.length_b   1.000
_cell.length_c   1.000
_cell.angle_alpha   90.00
_cell.angle_beta   90.00
_cell.angle_gamma   90.00
#
_symmetry.space_group_name_H-M   'P 1'
#
loop_
_entity.id
_entity.type
_entity.pdbx_description
1 polymer ?
#
loop_
_entity_poly.entity_id
_entity_poly.type
_entity_poly.pdbx_seq_one_letter_code
_entity_poly.pdbx_strand_id
1 'polypeptide(L)'
;MAPSVSPAVMSEASSEEEEVASTSCAVSRNPMVADARSLLAHVVSKRSVQYNAFKESWTEQEFWFVYCAGTDPLRKEEVVTCLVAEGMRYLISRSRDHERLAGLYLIYTVFCTQPLNPKALIRVTADDWTALIELQEVIREKKYAEAGYILHYLRKERAFTLTYTSQQSVDSFTRTTS
;
A
#
# COMPACT_ATOMS: atom_id res chain seq x y z
N MET A 1 65.01 -10.16 22.71
CA MET A 1 64.03 -9.16 23.17
C MET A 1 63.45 -8.47 21.96
N ALA A 2 62.24 -8.90 21.57
CA ALA A 2 61.41 -8.28 20.55
C ALA A 2 59.96 -8.38 21.05
N PRO A 3 59.13 -7.34 20.83
CA PRO A 3 57.87 -7.17 21.57
C PRO A 3 56.69 -7.92 20.94
N SER A 4 55.72 -8.22 21.79
CA SER A 4 54.39 -8.69 21.43
C SER A 4 53.60 -7.60 20.70
N VAL A 5 52.82 -7.94 19.66
CA VAL A 5 51.53 -7.30 19.37
C VAL A 5 50.68 -8.27 18.54
N SER A 6 49.56 -8.73 19.11
CA SER A 6 48.37 -9.16 18.34
C SER A 6 47.55 -7.92 17.97
N PRO A 7 46.86 -7.89 16.82
CA PRO A 7 45.69 -7.05 16.65
C PRO A 7 44.42 -7.89 16.77
N ALA A 8 43.57 -7.46 17.71
CA ALA A 8 42.20 -7.91 17.88
C ALA A 8 41.33 -7.47 16.70
N VAL A 9 40.47 -8.39 16.26
CA VAL A 9 39.32 -8.12 15.40
C VAL A 9 38.11 -7.98 16.31
N MET A 10 37.55 -6.77 16.42
CA MET A 10 36.25 -6.46 17.03
C MET A 10 35.67 -5.30 16.23
N SER A 11 34.71 -5.55 15.32
CA SER A 11 33.26 -5.52 15.54
C SER A 11 32.73 -4.12 15.91
N GLU A 12 32.44 -3.32 14.89
CA GLU A 12 31.52 -2.18 14.99
C GLU A 12 30.50 -2.33 13.86
N ALA A 13 29.42 -3.04 14.18
CA ALA A 13 28.17 -3.02 13.45
C ALA A 13 27.09 -2.77 14.50
N SER A 14 26.73 -1.50 14.74
CA SER A 14 25.56 -1.10 15.52
C SER A 14 25.43 0.42 15.47
N SER A 15 24.77 0.95 14.43
CA SER A 15 24.17 2.29 14.52
C SER A 15 23.21 2.66 13.37
N GLU A 16 23.02 1.83 12.34
CA GLU A 16 22.17 2.20 11.18
C GLU A 16 20.70 1.71 11.28
N GLU A 17 20.31 0.94 12.31
CA GLU A 17 18.95 0.35 12.38
C GLU A 17 17.89 1.22 13.08
N GLU A 18 18.25 2.33 13.75
CA GLU A 18 17.29 3.04 14.61
C GLU A 18 16.51 4.17 13.91
N GLU A 19 16.99 4.70 12.77
CA GLU A 19 16.35 5.87 12.13
C GLU A 19 15.19 5.52 11.18
N VAL A 20 15.14 4.28 10.66
CA VAL A 20 14.05 3.80 9.79
C VAL A 20 12.73 3.62 10.57
N ALA A 21 12.79 3.53 11.90
CA ALA A 21 11.61 3.36 12.76
C ALA A 21 10.76 4.63 12.90
N SER A 22 11.36 5.82 12.81
CA SER A 22 10.66 7.08 13.13
C SER A 22 9.68 7.53 12.03
N THR A 23 9.99 7.32 10.76
CA THR A 23 9.07 7.61 9.65
C THR A 23 8.00 6.52 9.48
N SER A 24 8.33 5.28 9.86
CA SER A 24 7.41 4.14 9.91
C SER A 24 6.33 4.32 11.01
N CYS A 25 6.68 4.99 12.12
CA CYS A 25 5.80 5.18 13.28
C CYS A 25 4.63 6.17 13.07
N ALA A 26 4.77 7.16 12.19
CA ALA A 26 3.72 8.16 11.96
C ALA A 26 2.55 7.58 11.13
N VAL A 27 2.84 6.77 10.12
CA VAL A 27 1.84 6.07 9.29
C VAL A 27 1.12 4.98 10.11
N SER A 28 1.83 4.33 11.04
CA SER A 28 1.27 3.28 11.90
C SER A 28 0.40 3.79 13.06
N ARG A 29 0.31 5.12 13.27
CA ARG A 29 -0.62 5.74 14.23
C ARG A 29 -1.89 6.31 13.61
N ASN A 30 -2.09 6.18 12.30
CA ASN A 30 -3.36 6.58 11.68
C ASN A 30 -4.41 5.48 11.94
N PRO A 31 -5.49 5.74 12.71
CA PRO A 31 -6.51 4.74 13.03
C PRO A 31 -7.15 4.15 11.77
N MET A 32 -7.26 4.92 10.69
CA MET A 32 -7.85 4.48 9.42
C MET A 32 -6.99 3.43 8.73
N VAL A 33 -5.66 3.55 8.85
CA VAL A 33 -4.72 2.55 8.34
C VAL A 33 -4.81 1.27 9.16
N ALA A 34 -4.97 1.37 10.48
CA ALA A 34 -5.16 0.22 11.35
C ALA A 34 -6.46 -0.54 11.01
N ASP A 35 -7.56 0.20 10.81
CA ASP A 35 -8.84 -0.37 10.40
C ASP A 35 -8.73 -1.07 9.04
N ALA A 36 -8.09 -0.43 8.05
CA ALA A 36 -7.88 -1.02 6.72
C ALA A 36 -7.06 -2.30 6.77
N ARG A 37 -6.01 -2.34 7.61
CA ARG A 37 -5.19 -3.53 7.83
C ARG A 37 -6.01 -4.65 8.50
N SER A 38 -6.85 -4.31 9.47
CA SER A 38 -7.75 -5.26 10.11
C SER A 38 -8.74 -5.87 9.11
N LEU A 39 -9.34 -5.04 8.27
CA LEU A 39 -10.23 -5.47 7.19
C LEU A 39 -9.52 -6.42 6.22
N LEU A 40 -8.34 -6.01 5.71
CA LEU A 40 -7.58 -6.83 4.77
C LEU A 40 -7.11 -8.14 5.41
N ALA A 41 -6.65 -8.12 6.65
CA ALA A 41 -6.27 -9.34 7.38
C ALA A 41 -7.47 -10.30 7.51
N HIS A 42 -8.65 -9.77 7.81
CA HIS A 42 -9.88 -10.57 7.88
C HIS A 42 -10.24 -11.19 6.52
N VAL A 43 -10.22 -10.41 5.44
CA VAL A 43 -10.48 -10.91 4.08
C VAL A 43 -9.46 -11.97 3.66
N VAL A 44 -8.17 -11.72 3.92
CA VAL A 44 -7.08 -12.65 3.62
C VAL A 44 -7.24 -13.96 4.39
N SER A 45 -7.70 -13.90 5.64
CA SER A 45 -7.95 -15.10 6.45
C SER A 45 -9.03 -16.02 5.85
N LYS A 46 -10.03 -15.44 5.14
CA LYS A 46 -11.07 -16.19 4.41
C LYS A 46 -10.51 -16.90 3.17
N ARG A 47 -9.30 -16.56 2.71
CA ARG A 47 -8.63 -17.12 1.50
C ARG A 47 -9.51 -17.16 0.25
N SER A 48 -10.45 -16.22 0.16
CA SER A 48 -11.36 -16.12 -0.98
C SER A 48 -10.76 -15.21 -2.05
N VAL A 49 -10.95 -15.60 -3.31
CA VAL A 49 -10.60 -14.82 -4.50
C VAL A 49 -11.83 -14.14 -5.11
N GLN A 50 -12.97 -14.16 -4.40
CA GLN A 50 -14.22 -13.58 -4.87
C GLN A 50 -14.41 -12.20 -4.25
N TYR A 51 -14.92 -11.26 -5.03
CA TYR A 51 -15.25 -9.92 -4.55
C TYR A 51 -16.41 -9.98 -3.54
N ASN A 52 -17.29 -10.98 -3.65
CA ASN A 52 -18.39 -11.13 -2.71
C ASN A 52 -17.92 -11.34 -1.25
N ALA A 53 -16.89 -12.15 -1.03
CA ALA A 53 -16.32 -12.35 0.30
C ALA A 53 -15.67 -11.08 0.87
N PHE A 54 -15.12 -10.22 -0.01
CA PHE A 54 -14.65 -8.90 0.37
C PHE A 54 -15.82 -8.00 0.80
N LYS A 55 -16.90 -7.93 0.01
CA LYS A 55 -18.08 -7.11 0.34
C LYS A 55 -18.73 -7.52 1.66
N GLU A 56 -18.82 -8.82 1.93
CA GLU A 56 -19.31 -9.33 3.21
C GLU A 56 -18.46 -8.79 4.34
N SER A 57 -17.14 -8.91 4.25
CA SER A 57 -16.20 -8.39 5.25
C SER A 57 -16.27 -6.87 5.42
N TRP A 58 -16.38 -6.13 4.32
CA TRP A 58 -16.58 -4.67 4.32
C TRP A 58 -17.85 -4.28 5.07
N THR A 59 -18.91 -5.08 4.91
CA THR A 59 -20.22 -4.83 5.51
C THR A 59 -20.25 -5.23 6.98
N GLU A 60 -19.69 -6.40 7.31
CA GLU A 60 -19.56 -6.94 8.67
C GLU A 60 -18.80 -5.99 9.60
N GLN A 61 -17.81 -5.26 9.07
CA GLN A 61 -17.01 -4.29 9.83
C GLN A 61 -17.54 -2.86 9.74
N GLU A 62 -18.69 -2.66 9.09
CA GLU A 62 -19.31 -1.34 8.85
C GLU A 62 -18.32 -0.29 8.28
N PHE A 63 -17.42 -0.74 7.40
CA PHE A 63 -16.24 0.03 7.01
C PHE A 63 -16.58 1.32 6.24
N TRP A 64 -17.82 1.47 5.75
CA TRP A 64 -18.30 2.71 5.14
C TRP A 64 -18.23 3.93 6.10
N PHE A 65 -18.24 3.71 7.42
CA PHE A 65 -18.12 4.79 8.41
C PHE A 65 -16.74 5.47 8.40
N VAL A 66 -15.74 4.89 7.73
CA VAL A 66 -14.39 5.48 7.59
C VAL A 66 -14.44 6.91 7.01
N TYR A 67 -15.46 7.23 6.20
CA TYR A 67 -15.65 8.55 5.60
C TYR A 67 -16.44 9.53 6.48
N CYS A 68 -17.05 9.06 7.57
CA CYS A 68 -17.89 9.87 8.46
C CYS A 68 -17.07 10.64 9.50
N ALA A 69 -15.75 10.42 9.55
CA ALA A 69 -14.84 11.11 10.46
C ALA A 69 -14.62 12.58 10.05
N GLY A 70 -15.62 13.43 10.30
CA GLY A 70 -15.58 14.87 10.08
C GLY A 70 -16.09 15.33 8.71
N THR A 71 -16.35 16.63 8.60
CA THR A 71 -16.85 17.27 7.36
C THR A 71 -15.74 17.83 6.49
N ASP A 72 -14.51 17.93 7.00
CA ASP A 72 -13.36 18.53 6.32
C ASP A 72 -12.97 17.73 5.05
N PRO A 73 -13.00 18.36 3.86
CA PRO A 73 -12.55 17.75 2.62
C PRO A 73 -11.10 17.24 2.66
N LEU A 74 -10.18 17.96 3.33
CA LEU A 74 -8.77 17.58 3.41
C LEU A 74 -8.61 16.26 4.15
N ARG A 75 -9.34 16.10 5.26
CA ARG A 75 -9.35 14.87 6.04
C ARG A 75 -9.91 13.69 5.25
N LYS A 76 -10.94 13.92 4.43
CA LYS A 76 -11.49 12.88 3.54
C LYS A 76 -10.50 12.47 2.46
N GLU A 77 -9.75 13.42 1.91
CA GLU A 77 -8.67 13.13 0.96
C GLU A 77 -7.55 12.32 1.59
N GLU A 78 -7.16 12.66 2.81
CA GLU A 78 -6.18 11.90 3.59
C GLU A 78 -6.66 10.46 3.84
N VAL A 79 -7.91 10.27 4.27
CA VAL A 79 -8.51 8.95 4.45
C VAL A 79 -8.43 8.13 3.16
N VAL A 80 -8.92 8.68 2.04
CA VAL A 80 -8.89 7.98 0.75
C VAL A 80 -7.46 7.63 0.34
N THR A 81 -6.52 8.56 0.51
CA THR A 81 -5.10 8.35 0.19
C THR A 81 -4.50 7.23 1.02
N CYS A 82 -4.75 7.21 2.34
CA CYS A 82 -4.27 6.16 3.24
C CYS A 82 -4.85 4.78 2.90
N LEU A 83 -6.15 4.70 2.61
CA LEU A 83 -6.81 3.44 2.24
C LEU A 83 -6.29 2.89 0.91
N VAL A 84 -6.11 3.76 -0.09
CA VAL A 84 -5.54 3.38 -1.38
C VAL A 84 -4.09 2.92 -1.21
N ALA A 85 -3.29 3.60 -0.41
CA ALA A 85 -1.90 3.21 -0.15
C ALA A 85 -1.81 1.82 0.50
N GLU A 86 -2.67 1.50 1.47
CA GLU A 86 -2.68 0.17 2.08
C GLU A 86 -3.15 -0.91 1.08
N GLY A 87 -4.18 -0.62 0.27
CA GLY A 87 -4.61 -1.52 -0.80
C GLY A 87 -3.51 -1.78 -1.84
N MET A 88 -2.76 -0.73 -2.22
CA MET A 88 -1.63 -0.84 -3.15
C MET A 88 -0.53 -1.72 -2.58
N ARG A 89 -0.23 -1.58 -1.28
CA ARG A 89 0.78 -2.41 -0.60
C ARG A 89 0.48 -3.90 -0.70
N TYR A 90 -0.78 -4.30 -0.59
CA TYR A 90 -1.20 -5.70 -0.80
C TYR A 90 -1.19 -6.08 -2.28
N LEU A 91 -1.65 -5.20 -3.16
CA LEU A 91 -1.75 -5.46 -4.59
C LEU A 91 -0.38 -5.74 -5.24
N ILE A 92 0.61 -4.92 -4.93
CA ILE A 92 1.97 -5.00 -5.52
C ILE A 92 2.86 -6.00 -4.79
N SER A 93 2.44 -6.49 -3.62
CA SER A 93 3.15 -7.52 -2.88
C SER A 93 3.34 -8.76 -3.75
N ARG A 94 4.52 -9.37 -3.69
CA ARG A 94 4.81 -10.70 -4.29
C ARG A 94 4.20 -11.85 -3.48
N SER A 95 3.10 -11.58 -2.77
CA SER A 95 2.41 -12.57 -1.96
C SER A 95 1.39 -13.35 -2.78
N ARG A 96 0.56 -14.14 -2.10
CA ARG A 96 -0.40 -15.05 -2.75
C ARG A 96 -1.49 -14.26 -3.46
N ASP A 97 -2.05 -14.84 -4.53
CA ASP A 97 -3.03 -14.13 -5.36
C ASP A 97 -4.22 -13.57 -4.57
N HIS A 98 -4.77 -14.32 -3.61
CA HIS A 98 -5.90 -13.85 -2.81
C HIS A 98 -5.57 -12.59 -1.99
N GLU A 99 -4.31 -12.42 -1.57
CA GLU A 99 -3.88 -11.21 -0.85
C GLU A 99 -3.79 -10.02 -1.81
N ARG A 100 -3.21 -10.23 -2.99
CA ARG A 100 -3.14 -9.20 -4.04
C ARG A 100 -4.52 -8.77 -4.51
N LEU A 101 -5.43 -9.73 -4.65
CA LEU A 101 -6.83 -9.49 -4.99
C LEU A 101 -7.58 -8.74 -3.89
N ALA A 102 -7.32 -9.04 -2.61
CA ALA A 102 -7.89 -8.27 -1.50
C ALA A 102 -7.48 -6.78 -1.57
N GLY A 103 -6.21 -6.51 -1.90
CA GLY A 103 -5.74 -5.15 -2.18
C GLY A 103 -6.47 -4.47 -3.35
N LEU A 104 -6.63 -5.19 -4.47
CA LEU A 104 -7.39 -4.70 -5.63
C LEU A 104 -8.85 -4.37 -5.28
N TYR A 105 -9.50 -5.23 -4.49
CA TYR A 105 -10.88 -5.02 -4.06
C TYR A 105 -11.01 -3.80 -3.15
N LEU A 106 -10.08 -3.60 -2.22
CA LEU A 106 -10.06 -2.40 -1.38
C LEU A 106 -9.94 -1.13 -2.24
N ILE A 107 -8.97 -1.08 -3.16
CA ILE A 107 -8.76 0.08 -4.04
C ILE A 107 -10.02 0.37 -4.85
N TYR A 108 -10.64 -0.67 -5.43
CA TYR A 108 -11.87 -0.55 -6.19
C TYR A 108 -13.02 0.01 -5.36
N THR A 109 -13.28 -0.60 -4.20
CA THR A 109 -14.37 -0.18 -3.33
C THR A 109 -14.17 1.25 -2.84
N VAL A 110 -12.95 1.64 -2.47
CA VAL A 110 -12.62 3.02 -2.07
C VAL A 110 -12.83 3.99 -3.22
N PHE A 111 -12.36 3.66 -4.44
CA PHE A 111 -12.55 4.51 -5.61
C PHE A 111 -14.03 4.73 -5.97
N CYS A 112 -14.86 3.71 -5.75
CA CYS A 112 -16.30 3.79 -6.00
C CYS A 112 -17.07 4.53 -4.89
N THR A 113 -16.63 4.45 -3.64
CA THR A 113 -17.37 4.96 -2.46
C THR A 113 -16.84 6.28 -1.90
N GLN A 114 -15.67 6.75 -2.35
CA GLN A 114 -15.08 7.98 -1.85
C GLN A 114 -16.03 9.18 -1.96
N PRO A 115 -16.08 10.05 -0.93
CA PRO A 115 -16.94 11.24 -0.93
C PRO A 115 -16.36 12.43 -1.71
N LEU A 116 -15.20 12.26 -2.34
CA LEU A 116 -14.48 13.35 -3.02
C LEU A 116 -15.09 13.65 -4.38
N ASN A 117 -15.25 14.93 -4.69
CA ASN A 117 -15.68 15.42 -5.98
C ASN A 117 -14.80 16.61 -6.42
N PRO A 118 -13.93 16.44 -7.43
CA PRO A 118 -13.73 15.24 -8.24
C PRO A 118 -13.13 14.06 -7.45
N LYS A 119 -13.31 12.83 -7.97
CA LYS A 119 -12.73 11.62 -7.38
C LYS A 119 -11.20 11.70 -7.36
N ALA A 120 -10.58 11.33 -6.24
CA ALA A 120 -9.13 11.18 -6.16
C ALA A 120 -8.69 9.99 -7.03
N LEU A 121 -7.63 10.23 -7.80
CA LEU A 121 -7.00 9.24 -8.67
C LEU A 121 -5.97 8.43 -7.88
N ILE A 122 -5.83 7.16 -8.27
CA ILE A 122 -4.87 6.20 -7.71
C ILE A 122 -3.50 6.51 -8.31
N ARG A 123 -2.60 7.03 -7.49
CA ARG A 123 -1.22 7.31 -7.89
C ARG A 123 -0.42 6.01 -7.93
N VAL A 124 0.27 5.78 -9.04
CA VAL A 124 1.08 4.58 -9.26
C VAL A 124 2.44 4.96 -9.84
N THR A 125 3.50 4.32 -9.36
CA THR A 125 4.83 4.40 -9.96
C THR A 125 4.94 3.49 -11.18
N ALA A 126 6.05 3.58 -11.92
CA ALA A 126 6.33 2.67 -13.03
C ALA A 126 6.45 1.20 -12.57
N ASP A 127 7.00 0.99 -11.36
CA ASP A 127 7.14 -0.34 -10.77
C ASP A 127 5.78 -0.89 -10.32
N ASP A 128 4.95 -0.06 -9.69
CA ASP A 128 3.57 -0.43 -9.32
C ASP A 128 2.76 -0.82 -10.56
N TRP A 129 2.96 -0.07 -11.65
CA TRP A 129 2.31 -0.35 -12.93
C TRP A 129 2.76 -1.69 -13.52
N THR A 130 4.05 -2.02 -13.40
CA THR A 130 4.57 -3.32 -13.81
C THR A 130 3.94 -4.44 -12.98
N ALA A 131 3.86 -4.29 -11.66
CA ALA A 131 3.22 -5.26 -10.78
C ALA A 131 1.71 -5.43 -11.06
N LEU A 132 1.01 -4.37 -11.45
CA LEU A 132 -0.37 -4.41 -11.92
C LEU A 132 -0.54 -5.22 -13.20
N ILE A 133 0.39 -5.06 -14.16
CA ILE A 133 0.40 -5.86 -15.40
C ILE A 133 0.61 -7.33 -15.06
N GLU A 134 1.57 -7.65 -14.19
CA GLU A 134 1.79 -9.03 -13.74
C GLU A 134 0.53 -9.64 -13.08
N LEU A 135 -0.16 -8.88 -12.22
CA LEU A 135 -1.43 -9.33 -11.62
C LEU A 135 -2.50 -9.57 -12.69
N GLN A 136 -2.56 -8.73 -13.72
CA GLN A 136 -3.52 -8.89 -14.81
C GLN A 136 -3.32 -10.22 -15.55
N GLU A 137 -2.07 -10.61 -15.80
CA GLU A 137 -1.75 -11.89 -16.44
C GLU A 137 -2.21 -13.06 -15.56
N VAL A 138 -1.94 -13.01 -14.26
CA VAL A 138 -2.43 -14.01 -13.29
C VAL A 138 -3.95 -14.10 -13.28
N ILE A 139 -4.65 -12.95 -13.24
CA ILE A 139 -6.12 -12.89 -13.29
C ILE A 139 -6.67 -13.56 -14.56
N ARG A 140 -6.00 -13.34 -15.70
CA ARG A 140 -6.40 -13.92 -16.99
C ARG A 140 -6.17 -15.42 -17.01
N GLU A 141 -4.99 -15.88 -16.59
CA GLU A 141 -4.62 -17.30 -16.56
C GLU A 141 -5.52 -18.12 -15.64
N LYS A 142 -5.76 -17.61 -14.43
CA LYS A 142 -6.58 -18.27 -13.41
C LYS A 142 -8.08 -17.99 -13.55
N LYS A 143 -8.47 -17.18 -14.53
CA LYS A 143 -9.86 -16.83 -14.87
C LYS A 143 -10.62 -16.23 -13.68
N TYR A 144 -9.99 -15.33 -12.93
CA TYR A 144 -10.65 -14.58 -11.86
C TYR A 144 -11.57 -13.51 -12.46
N ALA A 145 -12.77 -13.92 -12.87
CA ALA A 145 -13.70 -13.09 -13.64
C ALA A 145 -14.04 -11.75 -12.96
N GLU A 146 -14.37 -11.78 -11.66
CA GLU A 146 -14.69 -10.57 -10.90
C GLU A 146 -13.49 -9.61 -10.81
N ALA A 147 -12.29 -10.13 -10.55
CA ALA A 147 -11.07 -9.32 -10.50
C ALA A 147 -10.73 -8.71 -11.87
N GLY A 148 -10.91 -9.47 -12.95
CA GLY A 148 -10.73 -8.98 -14.32
C GLY A 148 -11.71 -7.87 -14.67
N TYR A 149 -12.97 -8.01 -14.28
CA TYR A 149 -13.98 -6.96 -14.44
C TYR A 149 -13.60 -5.69 -13.67
N ILE A 150 -13.21 -5.84 -12.40
CA ILE A 150 -12.83 -4.71 -11.54
C ILE A 150 -11.62 -3.96 -12.11
N LEU A 151 -10.57 -4.67 -12.51
CA LEU A 151 -9.38 -4.05 -13.10
C LEU A 151 -9.72 -3.34 -14.41
N HIS A 152 -10.56 -3.95 -15.26
CA HIS A 152 -11.06 -3.32 -16.48
C HIS A 152 -11.86 -2.04 -16.19
N TYR A 153 -12.73 -2.06 -15.18
CA TYR A 153 -13.50 -0.90 -14.76
C TYR A 153 -12.60 0.27 -14.33
N LEU A 154 -11.61 0.01 -13.46
CA LEU A 154 -10.67 1.05 -13.01
C LEU A 154 -9.88 1.68 -14.16
N ARG A 155 -9.48 0.87 -15.15
CA ARG A 155 -8.81 1.38 -16.37
C ARG A 155 -9.74 2.21 -17.24
N LYS A 156 -10.99 1.78 -17.42
CA LYS A 156 -12.01 2.49 -18.19
C LYS A 156 -12.31 3.87 -17.59
N GLU A 157 -12.40 3.95 -16.27
CA GLU A 157 -12.62 5.19 -15.52
C GLU A 157 -11.35 6.07 -15.41
N ARG A 158 -10.23 5.67 -16.02
CA ARG A 158 -8.92 6.35 -15.92
C ARG A 158 -8.52 6.61 -14.46
N ALA A 159 -8.83 5.65 -13.58
CA ALA A 159 -8.62 5.80 -12.15
C ALA A 159 -7.13 5.91 -11.77
N PHE A 160 -6.22 5.41 -12.60
CA PHE A 160 -4.77 5.41 -12.35
C PHE A 160 -4.08 6.64 -12.95
N THR A 161 -3.17 7.25 -12.18
CA THR A 161 -2.27 8.31 -12.64
C THR A 161 -0.83 7.90 -12.37
N LEU A 162 -0.02 7.89 -13.44
CA LEU A 162 1.41 7.65 -13.31
C LEU A 162 2.08 8.84 -12.62
N THR A 163 2.74 8.59 -11.51
CA THR A 163 3.59 9.57 -10.84
C THR A 163 5.04 9.26 -11.12
N TYR A 164 5.76 10.23 -11.68
CA TYR A 164 7.21 10.20 -11.70
C TYR A 164 7.70 10.48 -10.28
N THR A 165 7.93 9.42 -9.52
CA THR A 165 8.85 9.53 -8.39
C THR A 165 10.23 9.47 -9.01
N SER A 166 10.87 10.61 -9.27
CA SER A 166 12.33 10.59 -9.33
C SER A 166 12.75 10.01 -7.99
N GLN A 167 13.45 8.89 -8.04
CA GLN A 167 14.08 8.27 -6.89
C GLN A 167 15.00 9.34 -6.30
N GLN A 168 14.49 10.15 -5.36
CA GLN A 168 15.31 11.00 -4.53
C GLN A 168 16.07 10.04 -3.62
N SER A 169 17.18 9.53 -4.15
CA SER A 169 18.37 9.37 -3.34
C SER A 169 18.55 10.71 -2.62
N VAL A 170 18.29 10.70 -1.31
CA VAL A 170 18.85 11.67 -0.39
C VAL A 170 20.33 11.35 -0.18
N ASP A 171 21.09 11.18 -1.26
CA ASP A 171 22.54 11.23 -1.19
C ASP A 171 22.97 12.67 -1.47
N SER A 172 23.77 13.19 -0.55
CA SER A 172 24.51 14.47 -0.60
C SER A 172 23.76 15.73 -0.16
N PHE A 173 23.58 15.86 1.16
CA PHE A 173 23.76 17.16 1.81
C PHE A 173 24.73 17.10 2.99
N THR A 174 25.97 16.73 2.70
CA THR A 174 27.13 17.08 3.56
C THR A 174 28.27 17.58 2.68
N ARG A 175 28.06 18.71 1.99
CA ARG A 175 29.20 19.55 1.57
C ARG A 175 29.54 20.50 2.70
N THR A 176 30.45 20.02 3.54
CA THR A 176 31.66 20.72 4.00
C THR A 176 31.53 22.24 4.18
N THR A 177 31.26 22.67 5.41
CA THR A 177 31.77 23.95 5.91
C THR A 177 33.17 23.70 6.46
N SER A 178 34.19 24.23 5.77
CA SER A 178 35.53 24.44 6.32
C SER A 178 35.86 25.92 6.27
#